data_AF-A0A7K3UNZ8-F1
#
_entry.id   AF-A0A7K3UNZ8-F1
#
_cell.length_a   1.000
_cell.length_b   1.000
_cell.length_c   1.000
_cell.angle_alpha   90.00
_cell.angle_beta   90.00
_cell.angle_gamma   90.00
#
_symmetry.space_group_name_H-M   'P 1'
#
loop_
_entity.id
_entity.type
_entity.pdbx_description
1 polymer ?
#
loop_
_entity_poly.entity_id
_entity_poly.type
_entity_poly.pdbx_seq_one_letter_code
_entity_poly.pdbx_strand_id
1 'polypeptide(L)' 'MSDQQTPISEEDIHAYVDGTLSDERREEVERAIELNPALAARVSDYFSLNNMFHERYDR' A
#
# COMPACT_ATOMS: atom_id res chain seq x y z
N MET A 1 -15.67 -5.11 21.08
CA MET A 1 -14.35 -4.70 20.58
C MET A 1 -14.62 -4.18 19.18
N SER A 2 -14.84 -2.88 19.04
CA SER A 2 -14.98 -2.28 17.71
C SER A 2 -13.56 -2.20 17.17
N ASP A 3 -13.17 -3.22 16.40
CA ASP A 3 -11.99 -3.16 15.55
C ASP A 3 -12.27 -2.05 14.54
N GLN A 4 -11.97 -0.82 14.95
CA GLN A 4 -11.91 0.32 14.06
C GLN A 4 -10.71 0.02 13.17
N GLN A 5 -10.93 -0.84 12.16
CA GLN A 5 -10.09 -0.90 10.99
C GLN A 5 -10.03 0.53 10.49
N THR A 6 -9.00 1.26 10.91
CA THR A 6 -8.71 2.58 10.40
C THR A 6 -8.66 2.42 8.89
N PRO A 7 -9.53 3.13 8.15
CA PRO A 7 -9.56 2.97 6.71
C PRO A 7 -8.16 3.24 6.17
N ILE A 8 -7.61 2.27 5.43
CA ILE A 8 -6.29 2.38 4.80
C ILE A 8 -6.30 3.66 3.97
N SER A 9 -5.48 4.63 4.37
CA SER A 9 -5.40 5.92 3.71
C SER A 9 -4.45 5.85 2.53
N GLU A 10 -4.52 6.82 1.62
CA GLU A 10 -3.59 6.87 0.48
C GLU A 10 -2.13 6.94 0.95
N GLU A 11 -1.86 7.62 2.07
CA GLU A 11 -0.54 7.67 2.71
C GLU A 11 -0.04 6.27 3.13
N ASP A 12 -0.90 5.42 3.69
CA ASP A 12 -0.55 4.04 4.04
C ASP A 12 -0.21 3.21 2.79
N ILE A 13 -0.94 3.41 1.69
CA ILE A 13 -0.66 2.74 0.41
C ILE A 13 0.70 3.19 -0.12
N HIS A 14 1.01 4.48 -0.06
CA HIS A 14 2.31 5.00 -0.45
C HIS A 14 3.43 4.41 0.43
N ALA A 15 3.28 4.41 1.76
CA ALA A 15 4.27 3.83 2.66
C ALA A 15 4.41 2.30 2.48
N TYR A 16 3.34 1.59 2.15
CA TYR A 16 3.36 0.16 1.83
C TYR A 16 4.22 -0.11 0.58
N VAL A 17 3.99 0.67 -0.49
CA VAL A 17 4.71 0.55 -1.77
C VAL A 17 6.16 1.00 -1.65
N ASP A 18 6.44 2.01 -0.83
CA ASP A 18 7.78 2.52 -0.53
C ASP A 18 8.56 1.61 0.45
N GLY A 19 7.86 0.70 1.13
CA GLY A 19 8.44 -0.21 2.12
C GLY A 19 8.77 0.46 3.45
N THR A 20 8.25 1.66 3.70
CA THR A 20 8.41 2.43 4.95
C THR A 20 7.30 2.17 5.97
N LEU A 21 6.31 1.35 5.62
CA LEU A 21 5.23 0.92 6.51
C LEU A 21 5.72 -0.15 7.52
N SER A 22 5.27 -0.05 8.78
CA SER A 22 5.53 -1.07 9.81
C SER A 22 4.86 -2.41 9.47
N ASP A 23 5.43 -3.52 9.93
CA ASP A 23 4.90 -4.87 9.67
C ASP A 23 3.43 -5.05 10.11
N GLU A 24 3.04 -4.54 11.28
CA GLU A 24 1.65 -4.59 11.75
C GLU A 24 0.67 -3.92 10.76
N ARG A 25 1.04 -2.73 10.26
CA ARG A 25 0.25 -1.99 9.26
C ARG A 25 0.26 -2.69 7.90
N ARG A 26 1.38 -3.33 7.54
CA ARG A 26 1.53 -4.09 6.30
C ARG A 26 0.52 -5.23 6.26
N GLU A 27 0.41 -6.00 7.34
CA GLU A 27 -0.55 -7.09 7.44
C GLU A 27 -2.01 -6.58 7.33
N GLU A 28 -2.33 -5.42 7.91
CA GLU A 28 -3.64 -4.80 7.77
C GLU A 28 -3.95 -4.41 6.30
N VAL A 29 -2.97 -3.82 5.61
CA VAL A 29 -3.08 -3.46 4.18
C VAL A 29 -3.24 -4.70 3.33
N GLU A 30 -2.45 -5.75 3.56
CA GLU A 30 -2.54 -7.02 2.83
C GLU A 30 -3.91 -7.68 3.00
N ARG A 31 -4.42 -7.77 4.24
CA ARG A 31 -5.79 -8.27 4.46
C ARG A 31 -6.84 -7.40 3.77
N ALA A 32 -6.67 -6.08 3.79
CA ALA A 32 -7.60 -5.18 3.10
C ALA A 32 -7.55 -5.37 1.58
N ILE A 33 -6.36 -5.64 1.01
CA ILE A 33 -6.15 -5.95 -0.41
C ILE A 33 -6.82 -7.28 -0.78
N GLU A 34 -6.66 -8.31 0.05
CA GLU A 34 -7.30 -9.61 -0.16
C GLU A 34 -8.83 -9.52 -0.11
N LEU A 35 -9.36 -8.72 0.81
CA LEU A 35 -10.81 -8.51 0.97
C LEU A 35 -11.38 -7.52 -0.06
N ASN A 36 -10.54 -6.67 -0.67
CA ASN A 36 -10.97 -5.63 -1.59
C ASN A 36 -10.11 -5.58 -2.88
N PRO A 37 -10.56 -6.21 -3.98
CA PRO A 37 -9.83 -6.20 -5.24
C PRO A 37 -9.65 -4.80 -5.85
N ALA A 38 -10.50 -3.82 -5.50
CA ALA A 38 -10.31 -2.44 -5.94
C ALA A 38 -9.11 -1.78 -5.24
N LEU A 39 -8.86 -2.12 -3.98
CA LEU A 39 -7.68 -1.67 -3.26
C LEU A 39 -6.41 -2.33 -3.82
N ALA A 40 -6.48 -3.63 -4.12
CA ALA A 40 -5.41 -4.36 -4.79
C ALA A 40 -4.97 -3.70 -6.10
N ALA A 41 -5.94 -3.32 -6.94
CA ALA A 41 -5.67 -2.63 -8.21
C ALA A 41 -4.97 -1.28 -7.98
N ARG A 42 -5.39 -0.50 -6.97
CA ARG A 42 -4.74 0.76 -6.62
C ARG A 42 -3.30 0.58 -6.15
N VAL A 43 -3.07 -0.35 -5.21
CA VAL A 43 -1.73 -0.64 -4.70
C VAL A 43 -0.80 -1.07 -5.84
N SER A 44 -1.28 -1.91 -6.75
CA SER A 44 -0.52 -2.34 -7.93
C SER A 44 -0.22 -1.20 -8.91
N ASP A 45 -1.15 -0.26 -9.09
CA ASP A 45 -0.96 0.95 -9.91
C ASP A 45 0.14 1.85 -9.31
N TYR A 46 0.07 2.12 -8.01
CA TYR A 46 1.11 2.87 -7.29
C TYR A 46 2.46 2.17 -7.32
N PHE A 47 2.50 0.84 -7.19
CA PHE A 47 3.75 0.07 -7.27
C PHE A 47 4.40 0.21 -8.66
N SER A 48 3.60 0.16 -9.71
CA SER A 48 4.05 0.35 -11.10
C SER A 48 4.57 1.77 -11.34
N LEU A 49 3.87 2.78 -10.82
CA LEU A 49 4.29 4.18 -10.90
C LEU A 49 5.58 4.42 -10.11
N ASN A 50 5.69 3.89 -8.89
CA ASN A 50 6.87 4.05 -8.04
C ASN A 50 8.10 3.41 -8.68
N ASN A 51 7.95 2.24 -9.32
CA ASN A 51 9.02 1.58 -10.05
C ASN A 51 9.50 2.42 -11.26
N MET A 52 8.57 3.06 -11.98
CA MET A 52 8.89 3.95 -13.09
C MET A 52 9.66 5.20 -12.64
N PHE A 53 9.44 5.68 -11.41
CA PHE A 53 10.22 6.76 -10.82
C PHE A 53 11.59 6.30 -10.34
N HIS A 54 11.69 5.14 -9.67
CA HIS A 54 12.98 4.57 -9.25
C HIS A 54 13.90 4.29 -10.44
N GLU A 55 13.39 3.78 -11.57
CA GLU A 55 14.19 3.62 -12.80
C GLU A 55 14.74 4.94 -13.35
N ARG A 56 14.13 6.09 -13.01
CA ARG A 56 14.60 7.40 -13.43
C ARG A 56 15.49 8.09 -12.38
N TYR A 57 15.29 7.80 -11.10
CA TYR A 57 16.02 8.41 -9.97
C TYR A 57 17.29 7.63 -9.58
N ASP A 58 17.44 6.37 -9.98
CA ASP A 58 18.69 5.60 -9.87
C ASP A 58 19.68 5.92 -11.03
N ARG A 59 19.86 7.21 -11.36
CA ARG A 59 20.84 7.67 -12.35
C ARG A 59 21.65 8.87 -11.88
#